data_AF-A0A0C2MH59-F1
#
_entry.id   AF-A0A0C2MH59-F1
#
_cell.length_a   1.000
_cell.length_b   1.000
_cell.length_c   1.000
_cell.angle_alpha   90.00
_cell.angle_beta   90.00
_cell.angle_gamma   90.00
#
_symmetry.space_group_name_H-M   'P 1'
#
loop_
_entity.id
_entity.type
_entity.pdbx_description
1 polymer ?
#
loop_
_entity_poly.entity_id
_entity_poly.type
_entity_poly.pdbx_seq_one_letter_code
_entity_poly.pdbx_strand_id
1 'polypeptide(L)'
;MDAISNPNCLILAIIPAVCDLANSEALKLSREVDPNRIRTIGVVTKIDMMGEGTDCLDILANKVYPLARGFIGVVNRSQKDINQQKEMSQAKTEEMKFFNSHPVYRSLGNRVGTEFLQKTLSEQLAVHIQNTLPKLKESIIQQLAVIKTKIDENPTLYVDIGAANASPHRIAILLVQNLVKYIDTQLGYDLERVDLEKPSAGYEISWTLLSRFCLEVEKVRPLPENLKREIYIAISNTSGIKRGAFSGGAAFIAVIKPNIRFLESPCMTVLDTVHSQLKELFNQSTQKIFNPYPELKRLVFTALQEKLFTFYSESKEFIQLLVKIQADHINTNHPDFLAAQEFATFLFRSCIGDDVYGQKKRYIISSENLIYREGPLFILNITTLRFNREYYCLLKGQTLYVYKDSSKKKLKVLFILEDCKLKDLSHRSSLQLRITPNSERYLP
;
A
#
# COMPACT_ATOMS: atom_id res chain seq x y z
N MET A 1 10.35 25.97 -38.94
CA MET A 1 9.99 26.60 -37.66
C MET A 1 10.84 26.07 -36.52
N ASP A 2 11.02 24.75 -36.43
CA ASP A 2 11.68 24.07 -35.29
C ASP A 2 13.04 24.67 -34.86
N ALA A 3 13.86 25.12 -35.82
CA ALA A 3 15.16 25.74 -35.52
C ALA A 3 15.05 27.14 -34.88
N ILE A 4 14.16 28.00 -35.37
CA ILE A 4 14.02 29.40 -34.91
C ILE A 4 13.16 29.51 -33.63
N SER A 5 12.34 28.50 -33.35
CA SER A 5 11.57 28.39 -32.11
C SER A 5 12.46 28.18 -30.88
N ASN A 6 13.67 27.65 -31.05
CA ASN A 6 14.61 27.50 -29.94
C ASN A 6 15.04 28.89 -29.43
N PRO A 7 14.83 29.23 -28.15
CA PRO A 7 15.17 30.54 -27.59
C PRO A 7 16.68 30.83 -27.63
N ASN A 8 17.51 29.78 -27.72
CA ASN A 8 18.97 29.91 -27.82
C ASN A 8 19.47 30.17 -29.25
N CYS A 9 18.58 30.27 -30.25
CA CYS A 9 18.94 30.55 -31.64
C CYS A 9 18.98 32.06 -31.93
N LEU A 10 20.03 32.53 -32.61
CA LEU A 10 20.07 33.86 -33.24
C LEU A 10 19.42 33.79 -34.63
N ILE A 11 18.51 34.73 -34.91
CA ILE A 11 17.76 34.77 -36.16
C ILE A 11 18.41 35.80 -37.09
N LEU A 12 18.85 35.37 -38.26
CA LEU A 12 19.34 36.24 -39.32
C LEU A 12 18.22 36.47 -40.34
N ALA A 13 17.58 37.62 -40.29
CA ALA A 13 16.48 37.99 -41.19
C ALA A 13 17.03 38.65 -42.46
N ILE A 14 17.12 37.89 -43.55
CA ILE A 14 17.63 38.37 -44.84
C ILE A 14 16.48 38.95 -45.67
N ILE A 15 16.66 40.19 -46.13
CA ILE A 15 15.63 40.97 -46.80
C ILE A 15 16.23 41.65 -48.04
N PRO A 16 15.62 41.56 -49.22
CA PRO A 16 16.05 42.37 -50.36
C PRO A 16 15.60 43.83 -50.20
N ALA A 17 16.47 44.78 -50.54
CA ALA A 17 16.20 46.22 -50.45
C ALA A 17 15.00 46.66 -51.31
N VAL A 18 14.81 46.02 -52.47
CA VAL A 18 13.74 46.31 -53.43
C VAL A 18 12.33 46.02 -52.89
N CYS A 19 12.22 45.20 -51.84
CA CYS A 19 10.93 44.86 -51.25
C CYS A 19 10.66 45.68 -50.00
N ASP A 20 9.41 46.11 -49.83
CA ASP A 20 8.96 46.77 -48.62
C ASP A 20 9.13 45.89 -47.38
N LEU A 21 9.69 46.49 -46.33
CA LEU A 21 9.99 45.81 -45.06
C LEU A 21 8.72 45.20 -44.42
N ALA A 22 7.57 45.84 -44.58
CA ALA A 22 6.27 45.38 -44.07
C ALA A 22 5.80 44.07 -44.73
N ASN A 23 6.25 43.79 -45.96
CA ASN A 23 5.89 42.60 -46.71
C ASN A 23 6.88 41.45 -46.54
N SER A 24 8.00 41.66 -45.82
CA SER A 24 9.02 40.64 -45.61
C SER A 24 8.52 39.46 -44.77
N GLU A 25 8.51 38.26 -45.37
CA GLU A 25 8.19 37.01 -44.67
C GLU A 25 9.21 36.68 -43.58
N ALA A 26 10.50 36.94 -43.81
CA ALA A 26 11.55 36.69 -42.84
C ALA A 26 11.31 37.47 -41.53
N LEU A 27 10.86 38.73 -41.63
CA LEU A 27 10.50 39.53 -40.47
C LEU A 27 9.21 39.05 -39.80
N LYS A 28 8.19 38.68 -40.58
CA LYS A 28 6.93 38.12 -40.05
C LYS A 28 7.20 36.86 -39.21
N LEU A 29 7.95 35.90 -39.76
CA LEU A 29 8.34 34.68 -39.07
C LEU A 29 9.21 34.96 -37.83
N SER A 30 10.15 35.90 -37.93
CA SER A 30 10.97 36.28 -36.77
C SER A 30 10.13 36.90 -35.64
N ARG A 31 9.08 37.66 -35.97
CA ARG A 31 8.20 38.32 -34.98
C ARG A 31 7.34 37.32 -34.21
N GLU A 32 6.94 36.23 -34.85
CA GLU A 32 6.18 35.15 -34.19
C GLU A 32 6.98 34.48 -33.08
N VAL A 33 8.29 34.28 -33.29
CA VAL A 33 9.18 33.58 -32.35
C VAL A 33 10.06 34.51 -31.48
N ASP A 34 10.18 35.79 -31.84
CA ASP A 34 10.91 36.83 -31.11
C ASP A 34 10.10 38.16 -31.09
N PRO A 35 9.00 38.24 -30.32
CA PRO A 35 8.15 39.45 -30.25
C PRO A 35 8.91 40.69 -29.75
N ASN A 36 9.89 40.46 -28.88
CA ASN A 36 10.72 41.51 -28.29
C ASN A 36 11.88 41.95 -29.20
N ARG A 37 12.12 41.24 -30.32
CA ARG A 37 13.14 41.57 -31.33
C ARG A 37 14.56 41.64 -30.77
N ILE A 38 14.85 40.82 -29.76
CA ILE A 38 16.13 40.83 -29.01
C ILE A 38 17.19 39.97 -29.69
N ARG A 39 16.80 38.90 -30.38
CA ARG A 39 17.70 37.89 -30.97
C ARG A 39 17.65 37.86 -32.49
N THR A 40 17.03 38.86 -33.10
CA THR A 40 16.90 39.01 -34.55
C THR A 40 17.86 40.08 -35.08
N ILE A 41 18.64 39.71 -36.10
CA ILE A 41 19.58 40.59 -36.82
C ILE A 41 19.04 40.78 -38.24
N GLY A 42 18.85 42.03 -38.66
CA GLY A 42 18.37 42.35 -40.00
C GLY A 42 19.53 42.46 -40.99
N VAL A 43 19.42 41.80 -42.14
CA VAL A 43 20.38 41.96 -43.25
C VAL A 43 19.63 42.40 -44.49
N VAL A 44 19.99 43.57 -45.00
CA VAL A 44 19.41 44.13 -46.23
C VAL A 44 20.37 43.85 -47.39
N THR A 45 19.91 43.10 -48.38
CA THR A 45 20.68 42.68 -49.56
C THR A 45 20.20 43.42 -50.81
N LYS A 46 20.97 43.39 -51.90
CA LYS A 46 20.59 43.98 -53.20
C LYS A 46 20.31 45.49 -53.16
N ILE A 47 21.06 46.22 -52.33
CA ILE A 47 20.90 47.68 -52.15
C ILE A 47 21.25 48.45 -53.44
N ASP A 48 22.10 47.86 -54.27
CA ASP A 48 22.49 48.33 -55.59
C ASP A 48 21.35 48.31 -56.63
N MET A 49 20.29 47.53 -56.40
CA MET A 49 19.14 47.43 -57.31
C MET A 49 17.99 48.39 -56.98
N MET A 50 18.19 49.30 -56.03
CA MET A 50 17.19 50.30 -55.68
C MET A 50 17.00 51.32 -56.81
N GLY A 51 15.75 51.72 -57.06
CA GLY A 51 15.43 52.68 -58.13
C GLY A 51 15.92 54.09 -57.79
N GLU A 52 16.24 54.88 -58.82
CA GLU A 52 16.63 56.27 -58.66
C GLU A 52 15.56 57.06 -57.91
N GLY A 53 15.94 57.68 -56.79
CA GLY A 53 15.04 58.42 -55.91
C GLY A 53 14.50 57.63 -54.71
N THR A 54 14.85 56.35 -54.56
CA THR A 54 14.51 55.53 -53.38
C THR A 54 15.75 55.06 -52.63
N ASP A 55 15.73 55.11 -51.30
CA ASP A 55 16.84 54.71 -50.45
C ASP A 55 16.38 53.89 -49.22
N CYS A 56 17.30 53.09 -48.69
CA CYS A 56 17.07 52.27 -47.49
C CYS A 56 17.72 52.87 -46.24
N LEU A 57 18.08 54.17 -46.25
CA LEU A 57 18.84 54.79 -45.17
C LEU A 57 18.10 54.69 -43.83
N ASP A 58 16.79 54.96 -43.81
CA ASP A 58 16.00 54.90 -42.58
C ASP A 58 15.80 53.46 -42.05
N ILE A 59 15.90 52.46 -42.93
CA ILE A 59 15.90 51.04 -42.53
C ILE A 59 17.25 50.69 -41.89
N LEU A 60 18.36 51.06 -42.53
CA LEU A 60 19.72 50.82 -42.02
C LEU A 60 20.01 51.62 -40.73
N ALA A 61 19.43 52.81 -40.60
CA ALA A 61 19.45 53.62 -39.37
C ALA A 61 18.50 53.10 -38.28
N ASN A 62 17.83 51.96 -38.50
CA ASN A 62 16.96 51.29 -37.54
C ASN A 62 15.75 52.12 -37.09
N LYS A 63 15.25 53.05 -37.93
CA LYS A 63 14.12 53.94 -37.59
C LYS A 63 12.75 53.36 -37.96
N VAL A 64 12.67 52.68 -39.12
CA VAL A 64 11.37 52.20 -39.66
C VAL A 64 10.85 50.97 -38.91
N TYR A 65 11.73 50.02 -38.60
CA TYR A 65 11.39 48.81 -37.86
C TYR A 65 12.49 48.49 -36.85
N PRO A 66 12.42 49.01 -35.61
CA PRO A 66 13.55 48.89 -34.70
C PRO A 66 13.79 47.42 -34.28
N LEU A 67 14.99 46.91 -34.58
CA LEU A 67 15.55 45.65 -34.08
C LEU A 67 16.60 45.96 -33.01
N ALA A 68 16.71 45.13 -31.94
CA ALA A 68 17.70 45.37 -30.88
C ALA A 68 19.15 45.27 -31.39
N ARG A 69 19.38 44.50 -32.46
CA ARG A 69 20.70 44.30 -33.09
C ARG A 69 20.87 45.06 -34.40
N GLY A 70 19.87 45.86 -34.79
CA GLY A 70 19.89 46.72 -35.97
C GLY A 70 19.83 45.99 -37.32
N PHE A 71 20.08 46.76 -38.38
CA PHE A 71 20.17 46.30 -39.76
C PHE A 71 21.57 46.54 -40.33
N ILE A 72 22.02 45.61 -41.17
CA ILE A 72 23.29 45.72 -41.88
C ILE A 72 23.01 45.56 -43.37
N GLY A 73 23.49 46.52 -44.17
CA GLY A 73 23.36 46.49 -45.60
C GLY A 73 24.53 45.77 -46.26
N VAL A 74 24.25 44.92 -47.25
CA VAL A 74 25.27 44.20 -48.04
C VAL A 74 24.95 44.25 -49.53
N VAL A 75 26.00 44.28 -50.34
CA VAL A 75 25.94 44.16 -51.80
C VAL A 75 26.67 42.89 -52.21
N ASN A 76 25.93 41.98 -52.86
CA ASN A 76 26.44 40.69 -53.27
C ASN A 76 26.68 40.66 -54.79
N ARG A 77 27.38 39.64 -55.26
CA ARG A 77 27.58 39.40 -56.71
C ARG A 77 26.23 39.31 -57.44
N SER A 78 26.12 40.01 -58.56
CA SER A 78 24.97 39.89 -59.45
C SER A 78 25.01 38.56 -60.24
N GLN A 79 23.92 38.21 -60.92
CA GLN A 79 23.90 37.02 -61.78
C GLN A 79 24.95 37.09 -62.90
N LYS A 80 25.27 38.29 -63.40
CA LYS A 80 26.34 38.49 -64.39
C LYS A 80 27.73 38.22 -63.79
N ASP A 81 27.98 38.72 -62.59
CA ASP A 81 29.26 38.49 -61.88
C ASP A 81 29.47 37.01 -61.53
N ILE A 82 28.39 36.29 -61.20
CA ILE A 82 28.42 34.84 -60.96
C ILE A 82 28.79 34.09 -62.25
N ASN A 83 28.15 34.44 -63.37
CA ASN A 83 28.43 33.82 -64.67
C ASN A 83 29.87 34.10 -65.15
N GLN A 84 30.42 35.25 -64.78
CA GLN A 84 31.82 35.65 -65.06
C GLN A 84 32.82 35.13 -64.01
N GLN A 85 32.38 34.33 -63.03
CA GLN A 85 33.20 33.78 -61.95
C GLN A 85 34.05 34.83 -61.22
N LYS A 86 33.46 36.00 -60.97
CA LYS A 86 34.14 37.08 -60.26
C LYS A 86 34.64 36.65 -58.88
N GLU A 87 35.89 37.00 -58.59
CA GLU A 87 36.56 36.68 -57.34
C GLU A 87 35.90 37.39 -56.15
N MET A 88 35.82 36.74 -54.98
CA MET A 88 35.19 37.33 -53.80
C MET A 88 35.96 38.52 -53.23
N SER A 89 37.29 38.55 -53.36
CA SER A 89 38.14 39.68 -52.97
C SER A 89 37.78 40.95 -53.76
N GLN A 90 37.57 40.80 -55.07
CA GLN A 90 37.12 41.86 -55.97
C GLN A 90 35.70 42.32 -55.63
N ALA A 91 34.77 41.39 -55.37
CA ALA A 91 33.40 41.72 -54.98
C ALA A 91 33.34 42.54 -53.68
N LYS A 92 34.13 42.19 -52.65
CA LYS A 92 34.24 42.98 -51.41
C LYS A 92 34.79 44.38 -51.65
N THR A 93 35.81 44.48 -52.51
CA THR A 93 36.42 45.78 -52.84
C THR A 93 35.41 46.69 -53.55
N GLU A 94 34.60 46.13 -54.44
CA GLU A 94 33.53 46.86 -55.13
C GLU A 94 32.36 47.22 -54.22
N GLU A 95 31.96 46.33 -53.30
CA GLU A 95 30.97 46.63 -52.26
C GLU A 95 31.39 47.87 -51.46
N MET A 96 32.65 47.92 -51.01
CA MET A 96 33.18 49.07 -50.30
C MET A 96 33.26 50.32 -51.18
N LYS A 97 33.61 50.18 -52.48
CA LYS A 97 33.58 51.30 -53.43
C LYS A 97 32.17 51.85 -53.60
N PHE A 98 31.15 50.99 -53.71
CA PHE A 98 29.74 51.39 -53.82
C PHE A 98 29.29 52.19 -52.60
N PHE A 99 29.52 51.67 -51.38
CA PHE A 99 29.10 52.39 -50.17
C PHE A 99 29.85 53.72 -49.97
N ASN A 100 31.11 53.81 -50.41
CA ASN A 100 31.89 55.05 -50.31
C ASN A 100 31.54 56.10 -51.39
N SER A 101 31.15 55.67 -52.59
CA SER A 101 30.81 56.56 -53.70
C SER A 101 29.36 57.03 -53.66
N HIS A 102 28.46 56.27 -53.04
CA HIS A 102 27.03 56.59 -53.01
C HIS A 102 26.71 57.79 -52.09
N PRO A 103 26.00 58.83 -52.57
CA PRO A 103 25.80 60.08 -51.82
C PRO A 103 25.06 59.91 -50.49
N VAL A 104 24.09 58.98 -50.44
CA VAL A 104 23.26 58.71 -49.25
C VAL A 104 23.97 57.81 -48.22
N TYR A 105 24.53 56.68 -48.67
CA TYR A 105 25.09 55.65 -47.78
C TYR A 105 26.51 55.95 -47.29
N ARG A 106 27.21 56.90 -47.90
CA ARG A 106 28.53 57.36 -47.42
C ARG A 106 28.52 57.80 -45.95
N SER A 107 27.38 58.33 -45.48
CA SER A 107 27.18 58.74 -44.09
C SER A 107 27.21 57.57 -43.09
N LEU A 108 26.88 56.35 -43.52
CA LEU A 108 26.91 55.13 -42.70
C LEU A 108 28.34 54.61 -42.48
N GLY A 109 29.31 55.08 -43.30
CA GLY A 109 30.73 54.78 -43.17
C GLY A 109 31.01 53.28 -43.11
N ASN A 110 31.72 52.85 -42.05
CA ASN A 110 32.13 51.46 -41.86
C ASN A 110 31.07 50.54 -41.21
N ARG A 111 29.81 50.98 -41.09
CA ARG A 111 28.71 50.19 -40.46
C ARG A 111 27.91 49.35 -41.46
N VAL A 112 28.41 49.25 -42.69
CA VAL A 112 27.79 48.51 -43.81
C VAL A 112 28.83 47.62 -44.47
N GLY A 113 28.36 46.68 -45.27
CA GLY A 113 29.19 45.75 -46.02
C GLY A 113 29.39 44.40 -45.33
N THR A 114 29.89 43.45 -46.11
CA THR A 114 30.04 42.05 -45.70
C THR A 114 31.07 41.87 -44.58
N GLU A 115 32.15 42.66 -44.58
CA GLU A 115 33.18 42.58 -43.53
C GLU A 115 32.66 43.04 -42.18
N PHE A 116 31.88 44.13 -42.16
CA PHE A 116 31.22 44.60 -40.94
C PHE A 116 30.18 43.60 -40.44
N LEU A 117 29.41 43.00 -41.36
CA LEU A 117 28.46 41.93 -41.02
C LEU A 117 29.17 40.74 -40.38
N GLN A 118 30.28 40.26 -40.97
CA GLN A 118 31.04 39.14 -40.44
C GLN A 118 31.54 39.42 -39.02
N LYS A 119 32.17 40.59 -38.80
CA LYS A 119 32.66 41.00 -37.48
C LYS A 119 31.54 41.08 -36.46
N THR A 120 30.43 41.73 -36.84
CA THR A 120 29.27 41.89 -35.95
C THR A 120 28.66 40.54 -35.61
N LEU A 121 28.49 39.63 -36.57
CA LEU A 121 27.95 38.30 -36.30
C LEU A 121 28.86 37.50 -35.35
N SER A 122 30.18 37.56 -35.53
CA SER A 122 31.12 36.90 -34.63
C SER A 122 31.03 37.43 -33.20
N GLU A 123 30.99 38.76 -33.02
CA GLU A 123 30.86 39.39 -31.70
C GLU A 123 29.51 39.06 -31.04
N GLN A 124 28.41 39.19 -31.79
CA GLN A 124 27.06 38.93 -31.30
C GLN A 124 26.87 37.45 -30.94
N LEU A 125 27.45 36.53 -31.72
CA LEU A 125 27.43 35.10 -31.42
C LEU A 125 28.22 34.78 -30.15
N ALA A 126 29.42 35.35 -29.98
CA ALA A 126 30.24 35.13 -28.79
C ALA A 126 29.53 35.58 -27.51
N VAL A 127 28.94 36.79 -27.52
CA VAL A 127 28.16 37.33 -26.40
C VAL A 127 26.92 36.46 -26.13
N HIS A 128 26.23 36.03 -27.19
CA HIS A 128 25.04 35.19 -27.05
C HIS A 128 25.37 33.81 -26.45
N ILE A 129 26.46 33.17 -26.90
CA ILE A 129 26.94 31.91 -26.30
C ILE A 129 27.28 32.12 -24.84
N GLN A 130 28.04 33.17 -24.49
CA GLN A 130 28.43 33.44 -23.10
C GLN A 130 27.21 33.62 -22.18
N ASN A 131 26.16 34.29 -22.65
CA ASN A 131 24.95 34.54 -21.87
C ASN A 131 24.02 33.30 -21.77
N THR A 132 24.05 32.41 -22.76
CA THR A 132 23.19 31.21 -22.81
C THR A 132 23.84 29.97 -22.19
N LEU A 133 25.18 29.91 -22.17
CA LEU A 133 25.94 28.76 -21.66
C LEU A 133 25.61 28.38 -20.21
N PRO A 134 25.47 29.33 -19.24
CA PRO A 134 25.13 28.97 -17.86
C PRO A 134 23.78 28.26 -17.75
N LYS A 135 22.75 28.78 -18.42
CA LYS A 135 21.40 28.20 -18.44
C LYS A 135 21.39 26.83 -19.12
N LEU A 136 22.11 26.67 -20.23
CA LEU A 136 22.27 25.39 -20.90
C LEU A 136 22.95 24.36 -19.99
N LYS A 137 24.03 24.76 -19.31
CA LYS A 137 24.73 23.90 -18.33
C LYS A 137 23.79 23.45 -17.22
N GLU A 138 23.02 24.37 -16.63
CA GLU A 138 22.04 24.03 -15.59
C GLU A 138 20.99 23.05 -16.10
N SER A 139 20.42 23.29 -17.28
CA SER A 139 19.45 22.38 -17.90
C SER A 139 20.03 20.98 -18.14
N ILE A 140 21.28 20.88 -18.60
CA ILE A 140 21.96 19.59 -18.81
C ILE A 140 22.19 18.88 -17.48
N ILE A 141 22.62 19.60 -16.44
CA ILE A 141 22.81 19.03 -15.10
C ILE A 141 21.49 18.52 -14.53
N GLN A 142 20.39 19.25 -14.69
CA GLN A 142 19.06 18.81 -14.26
C GLN A 142 18.61 17.56 -15.02
N GLN A 143 18.77 17.53 -16.35
CA GLN A 143 18.46 16.34 -17.14
C GLN A 143 19.31 15.13 -16.74
N LEU A 144 20.61 15.35 -16.50
CA LEU A 144 21.50 14.30 -16.00
C LEU A 144 21.08 13.81 -14.62
N ALA A 145 20.62 14.67 -13.72
CA ALA A 145 20.12 14.26 -12.41
C ALA A 145 18.88 13.37 -12.55
N VAL A 146 17.92 13.74 -13.40
CA VAL A 146 16.72 12.92 -13.69
C VAL A 146 17.08 11.57 -14.31
N ILE A 147 18.08 11.54 -15.19
CA ILE A 147 18.54 10.28 -15.78
C ILE A 147 19.23 9.42 -14.71
N LYS A 148 20.07 10.02 -13.86
CA LYS A 148 20.73 9.31 -12.75
C LYS A 148 19.73 8.72 -11.77
N THR A 149 18.70 9.46 -11.35
CA THR A 149 17.67 8.91 -10.45
C THR A 149 16.95 7.72 -11.08
N LYS A 150 16.63 7.78 -12.39
CA LYS A 150 16.04 6.66 -13.12
C LYS A 150 16.95 5.43 -13.20
N ILE A 151 18.27 5.65 -13.31
CA ILE A 151 19.27 4.58 -13.27
C ILE A 151 19.35 3.98 -11.86
N ASP A 152 19.38 4.81 -10.82
CA ASP A 152 19.42 4.38 -9.42
C ASP A 152 18.15 3.62 -9.00
N GLU A 153 16.99 3.97 -9.56
CA GLU A 153 15.74 3.23 -9.37
C GLU A 153 15.78 1.84 -10.02
N ASN A 154 16.53 1.66 -11.11
CA ASN A 154 16.63 0.39 -11.83
C ASN A 154 18.09 0.04 -12.18
N PRO A 155 18.95 -0.22 -11.17
CA PRO A 155 20.37 -0.44 -11.38
C PRO A 155 20.65 -1.70 -12.22
N THR A 156 19.69 -2.62 -12.28
CA THR A 156 19.76 -3.87 -13.05
C THR A 156 19.54 -3.69 -14.54
N LEU A 157 18.92 -2.58 -14.99
CA LEU A 157 18.67 -2.33 -16.42
C LEU A 157 19.86 -1.70 -17.14
N TYR A 158 20.74 -1.03 -16.41
CA TYR A 158 21.86 -0.26 -16.94
C TYR A 158 23.21 -0.85 -16.52
N VAL A 159 23.26 -2.17 -16.31
CA VAL A 159 24.54 -2.87 -16.11
C VAL A 159 25.29 -2.82 -17.43
N ASP A 160 26.46 -2.19 -17.41
CA ASP A 160 27.32 -2.00 -18.58
C ASP A 160 27.68 -3.36 -19.20
N ILE A 161 27.10 -3.66 -20.36
CA ILE A 161 27.27 -4.93 -21.10
C ILE A 161 28.74 -5.10 -21.55
N GLY A 162 29.54 -4.02 -21.53
CA GLY A 162 30.97 -4.04 -21.81
C GLY A 162 31.86 -4.52 -20.66
N ALA A 163 31.34 -4.61 -19.43
CA ALA A 163 32.10 -5.19 -18.32
C ALA A 163 32.08 -6.72 -18.44
N ALA A 164 33.25 -7.34 -18.61
CA ALA A 164 33.46 -8.80 -18.66
C ALA A 164 32.85 -9.62 -17.48
N ASN A 165 32.24 -8.93 -16.51
CA ASN A 165 31.68 -9.44 -15.26
C ASN A 165 30.14 -9.40 -15.20
N ALA A 166 29.44 -8.89 -16.22
CA ALA A 166 27.99 -8.73 -16.26
C ALA A 166 27.33 -9.75 -17.19
N SER A 167 27.37 -11.04 -16.83
CA SER A 167 26.64 -12.05 -17.57
C SER A 167 25.12 -11.92 -17.32
N PRO A 168 24.25 -12.15 -18.33
CA PRO A 168 22.80 -12.21 -18.15
C PRO A 168 22.35 -13.13 -17.00
N HIS A 169 23.14 -14.17 -16.72
CA HIS A 169 22.96 -15.08 -15.59
C HIS A 169 23.08 -14.38 -14.22
N ARG A 170 24.06 -13.48 -14.04
CA ARG A 170 24.22 -12.73 -12.78
C ARG A 170 23.04 -11.78 -12.52
N ILE A 171 22.53 -11.14 -13.58
CA ILE A 171 21.35 -10.27 -13.47
C ILE A 171 20.13 -11.09 -13.06
N ALA A 172 19.92 -12.27 -13.68
CA ALA A 172 18.82 -13.16 -13.29
C ALA A 172 18.93 -13.61 -11.82
N ILE A 173 20.13 -13.99 -11.35
CA ILE A 173 20.36 -14.36 -9.96
C ILE A 173 20.06 -13.19 -9.01
N LEU A 174 20.55 -11.98 -9.32
CA LEU A 174 20.32 -10.80 -8.50
C LEU A 174 18.82 -10.45 -8.42
N LEU A 175 18.09 -10.54 -9.54
CA LEU A 175 16.65 -10.31 -9.56
C LEU A 175 15.88 -11.33 -8.70
N VAL A 176 16.29 -12.60 -8.75
CA VAL A 176 15.69 -13.65 -7.90
C VAL A 176 16.04 -13.42 -6.42
N GLN A 177 17.27 -13.04 -6.09
CA GLN A 177 17.66 -12.68 -4.72
C GLN A 177 16.87 -11.47 -4.19
N ASN A 178 16.67 -10.46 -5.04
CA ASN A 178 15.83 -9.31 -4.71
C ASN A 178 14.37 -9.71 -4.51
N LEU A 179 13.85 -10.68 -5.27
CA LEU A 179 12.51 -11.23 -5.08
C LEU A 179 12.37 -11.90 -3.71
N VAL A 180 13.31 -12.76 -3.34
CA VAL A 180 13.30 -13.43 -2.03
C VAL A 180 13.33 -12.38 -0.92
N LYS A 181 14.28 -11.44 -0.98
CA LYS A 181 14.38 -10.36 0.01
C LYS A 181 13.09 -9.53 0.11
N TYR A 182 12.47 -9.21 -1.02
CA TYR A 182 11.22 -8.45 -1.02
C TYR A 182 10.06 -9.21 -0.40
N ILE A 183 9.93 -10.50 -0.71
CA ILE A 183 8.92 -11.37 -0.10
C ILE A 183 9.15 -11.46 1.42
N ASP A 184 10.39 -11.61 1.87
CA ASP A 184 10.73 -11.66 3.30
C ASP A 184 10.33 -10.38 4.03
N THR A 185 10.58 -9.21 3.43
CA THR A 185 10.14 -7.92 3.97
C THR A 185 8.61 -7.84 4.03
N GLN A 186 7.88 -8.29 2.99
CA GLN A 186 6.40 -8.26 2.98
C GLN A 186 5.76 -9.24 3.98
N LEU A 187 6.43 -10.36 4.26
CA LEU A 187 6.03 -11.30 5.31
C LEU A 187 6.37 -10.80 6.72
N GLY A 188 7.12 -9.70 6.83
CA GLY A 188 7.46 -9.07 8.12
C GLY A 188 8.65 -9.73 8.82
N TYR A 189 9.52 -10.43 8.09
CA TYR A 189 10.77 -10.94 8.65
C TYR A 189 11.87 -9.88 8.78
N ASP A 190 11.67 -8.70 8.18
CA ASP A 190 12.59 -7.56 8.31
C ASP A 190 12.29 -6.77 9.60
N LEU A 191 13.19 -6.90 10.58
CA LEU A 191 13.07 -6.26 11.90
C LEU A 191 13.57 -4.81 11.92
N GLU A 192 14.33 -4.38 10.90
CA GLU A 192 14.95 -3.04 10.90
C GLU A 192 14.02 -1.97 10.34
N ARG A 193 13.11 -2.33 9.44
CA ARG A 193 12.21 -1.40 8.75
C ARG A 193 10.77 -1.90 8.76
N VAL A 194 10.08 -1.60 9.87
CA VAL A 194 8.66 -1.93 10.04
C VAL A 194 7.79 -0.79 9.50
N ASP A 195 6.90 -1.13 8.56
CA ASP A 195 5.86 -0.21 8.07
C ASP A 195 4.81 0.01 9.16
N LEU A 196 4.50 1.27 9.47
CA LEU A 196 3.54 1.67 10.51
C LEU A 196 2.17 2.02 9.93
N GLU A 197 2.05 2.19 8.61
CA GLU A 197 0.81 2.63 7.97
C GLU A 197 -0.08 1.45 7.58
N LYS A 198 0.53 0.33 7.17
CA LYS A 198 -0.19 -0.83 6.65
C LYS A 198 0.25 -2.13 7.36
N PRO A 199 -0.69 -3.04 7.71
CA PRO A 199 -0.33 -4.37 8.19
C PRO A 199 0.47 -5.14 7.12
N SER A 200 1.48 -5.87 7.57
CA SER A 200 2.26 -6.75 6.71
C SER A 200 1.39 -7.91 6.21
N ALA A 201 1.74 -8.47 5.05
CA ALA A 201 1.05 -9.64 4.54
C ALA A 201 1.21 -10.85 5.48
N GLY A 202 2.34 -10.94 6.19
CA GLY A 202 2.55 -11.95 7.22
C GLY A 202 1.59 -11.82 8.39
N TYR A 203 1.30 -10.59 8.85
CA TYR A 203 0.27 -10.36 9.86
C TYR A 203 -1.11 -10.78 9.37
N GLU A 204 -1.48 -10.41 8.14
CA GLU A 204 -2.77 -10.79 7.54
C GLU A 204 -2.93 -12.32 7.48
N ILE A 205 -1.89 -13.05 7.05
CA ILE A 205 -1.90 -14.52 7.03
C ILE A 205 -2.05 -15.08 8.45
N SER A 206 -1.30 -14.56 9.42
CA SER A 206 -1.37 -14.99 10.83
C SER A 206 -2.76 -14.74 11.42
N TRP A 207 -3.34 -13.58 11.15
CA TRP A 207 -4.69 -13.24 11.57
C TRP A 207 -5.75 -14.16 10.95
N THR A 208 -5.61 -14.49 9.66
CA THR A 208 -6.48 -15.46 8.99
C THR A 208 -6.39 -16.84 9.64
N LEU A 209 -5.19 -17.31 9.94
CA LEU A 209 -4.99 -18.64 10.54
C LEU A 209 -5.50 -18.73 11.98
N LEU A 210 -5.34 -17.67 12.79
CA LEU A 210 -5.69 -17.71 14.21
C LEU A 210 -7.08 -17.15 14.48
N SER A 211 -7.34 -15.91 14.06
CA SER A 211 -8.56 -15.19 14.41
C SER A 211 -9.72 -15.55 13.50
N ARG A 212 -9.49 -15.58 12.18
CA ARG A 212 -10.57 -15.89 11.22
C ARG A 212 -11.03 -17.34 11.35
N PHE A 213 -10.12 -18.27 11.63
CA PHE A 213 -10.47 -19.67 11.88
C PHE A 213 -11.48 -19.82 13.02
N CYS A 214 -11.24 -19.19 14.18
CA CYS A 214 -12.16 -19.23 15.31
C CYS A 214 -13.57 -18.74 14.92
N LEU A 215 -13.66 -17.67 14.14
CA LEU A 215 -14.95 -17.11 13.68
C LEU A 215 -15.68 -18.05 12.72
N GLU A 216 -14.98 -18.68 11.77
CA GLU A 216 -15.59 -19.63 10.84
C GLU A 216 -16.06 -20.91 11.57
N VAL A 217 -15.32 -21.37 12.59
CA VAL A 217 -15.76 -22.50 13.42
C VAL A 217 -17.03 -22.16 14.18
N GLU A 218 -17.11 -20.97 14.78
CA GLU A 218 -18.30 -20.55 15.54
C GLU A 218 -19.54 -20.39 14.65
N LYS A 219 -19.35 -19.92 13.41
CA LYS A 219 -20.42 -19.76 12.42
C LYS A 219 -21.00 -21.09 11.94
N VAL A 220 -20.17 -22.11 11.74
CA VAL A 220 -20.60 -23.43 11.22
C VAL A 220 -20.98 -24.38 12.36
N ARG A 221 -20.72 -24.01 13.63
CA ARG A 221 -20.99 -24.84 14.80
C ARG A 221 -22.47 -25.28 14.82
N PRO A 222 -22.75 -26.60 14.93
CA PRO A 222 -24.12 -27.08 15.00
C PRO A 222 -24.82 -26.56 16.27
N LEU A 223 -25.99 -25.93 16.08
CA LEU A 223 -26.81 -25.39 17.16
C LEU A 223 -27.44 -26.54 17.99
N PRO A 224 -27.57 -26.39 19.32
CA PRO A 224 -28.03 -27.45 20.22
C PRO A 224 -29.53 -27.80 20.11
N GLU A 225 -30.33 -27.09 19.30
CA GLU A 225 -31.77 -27.32 19.20
C GLU A 225 -32.11 -28.72 18.68
N ASN A 226 -31.38 -29.20 17.65
CA ASN A 226 -31.58 -30.53 17.09
C ASN A 226 -30.81 -31.63 17.83
N LEU A 227 -29.77 -31.25 18.59
CA LEU A 227 -28.88 -32.18 19.26
C LEU A 227 -29.62 -33.08 20.27
N LYS A 228 -30.61 -32.54 20.99
CA LYS A 228 -31.42 -33.33 21.94
C LYS A 228 -32.20 -34.45 21.24
N ARG A 229 -32.75 -34.15 20.06
CA ARG A 229 -33.50 -35.12 19.25
C ARG A 229 -32.57 -36.20 18.70
N GLU A 230 -31.39 -35.80 18.21
CA GLU A 230 -30.36 -36.72 17.72
C GLU A 230 -29.86 -37.67 18.82
N ILE A 231 -29.60 -37.14 20.03
CA ILE A 231 -29.22 -37.96 21.18
C ILE A 231 -30.34 -38.97 21.53
N TYR A 232 -31.59 -38.53 21.57
CA TYR A 232 -32.72 -39.43 21.86
C TYR A 232 -32.85 -40.56 20.82
N ILE A 233 -32.73 -40.22 19.53
CA ILE A 233 -32.78 -41.19 18.44
C ILE A 233 -31.57 -42.15 18.53
N ALA A 234 -30.38 -41.63 18.80
CA ALA A 234 -29.17 -42.44 18.93
C ALA A 234 -29.27 -43.43 20.11
N ILE A 235 -29.76 -43.00 21.27
CA ILE A 235 -29.99 -43.89 22.44
C ILE A 235 -31.05 -44.95 22.10
N SER A 236 -32.15 -44.55 21.45
CA SER A 236 -33.23 -45.46 21.06
C SER A 236 -32.74 -46.53 20.08
N ASN A 237 -31.97 -46.12 19.05
CA ASN A 237 -31.44 -47.01 18.03
C ASN A 237 -30.33 -47.93 18.55
N THR A 238 -29.46 -47.44 19.43
CA THR A 238 -28.38 -48.26 20.03
C THR A 238 -28.90 -49.24 21.07
N SER A 239 -30.01 -48.91 21.75
CA SER A 239 -30.70 -49.85 22.64
C SER A 239 -31.40 -50.95 21.84
N GLY A 240 -31.98 -50.61 20.68
CA GLY A 240 -32.62 -51.59 19.80
C GLY A 240 -33.72 -52.40 20.50
N ILE A 241 -33.86 -53.68 20.14
CA ILE A 241 -34.89 -54.58 20.71
C ILE A 241 -34.58 -54.98 22.16
N LYS A 242 -33.30 -54.97 22.56
CA LYS A 242 -32.87 -55.33 23.92
C LYS A 242 -32.84 -54.06 24.78
N ARG A 243 -33.80 -53.89 25.70
CA ARG A 243 -33.76 -52.81 26.70
C ARG A 243 -32.63 -53.07 27.71
N GLY A 244 -31.38 -52.87 27.29
CA GLY A 244 -30.19 -52.98 28.13
C GLY A 244 -29.99 -51.73 28.98
N ALA A 245 -29.50 -51.90 30.21
CA ALA A 245 -29.25 -50.81 31.16
C ALA A 245 -28.07 -49.89 30.78
N PHE A 246 -27.28 -50.23 29.74
CA PHE A 246 -26.05 -49.54 29.37
C PHE A 246 -25.93 -49.35 27.85
N SER A 247 -26.59 -48.33 27.29
CA SER A 247 -26.51 -47.96 25.86
C SER A 247 -25.85 -46.60 25.58
N GLY A 248 -25.37 -45.90 26.61
CA GLY A 248 -24.89 -44.51 26.49
C GLY A 248 -23.62 -44.31 25.65
N GLY A 249 -22.65 -45.22 25.71
CA GLY A 249 -21.34 -45.05 25.05
C GLY A 249 -21.41 -45.08 23.52
N ALA A 250 -22.16 -46.03 22.97
CA ALA A 250 -22.35 -46.12 21.51
C ALA A 250 -23.16 -44.94 20.95
N ALA A 251 -24.19 -44.51 21.69
CA ALA A 251 -24.99 -43.33 21.31
C ALA A 251 -24.16 -42.04 21.33
N PHE A 252 -23.31 -41.86 22.36
CA PHE A 252 -22.38 -40.74 22.47
C PHE A 252 -21.43 -40.64 21.26
N ILE A 253 -20.79 -41.76 20.89
CA ILE A 253 -19.89 -41.82 19.73
C ILE A 253 -20.67 -41.52 18.44
N ALA A 254 -21.87 -42.10 18.27
CA ALA A 254 -22.68 -41.91 17.07
C ALA A 254 -23.09 -40.44 16.85
N VAL A 255 -23.34 -39.70 17.93
CA VAL A 255 -23.69 -38.26 17.87
C VAL A 255 -22.45 -37.38 17.67
N ILE A 256 -21.32 -37.70 18.32
CA ILE A 256 -20.14 -36.83 18.27
C ILE A 256 -19.37 -36.94 16.96
N LYS A 257 -19.27 -38.13 16.36
CA LYS A 257 -18.50 -38.30 15.11
C LYS A 257 -18.94 -37.35 13.98
N PRO A 258 -20.24 -37.20 13.64
CA PRO A 258 -20.71 -36.20 12.69
C PRO A 258 -20.41 -34.76 13.13
N ASN A 259 -20.52 -34.49 14.43
CA ASN A 259 -20.23 -33.19 15.05
C ASN A 259 -18.72 -32.86 15.15
N ILE A 260 -17.81 -33.75 14.74
CA ILE A 260 -16.39 -33.41 14.56
C ILE A 260 -16.10 -33.11 13.09
N ARG A 261 -16.79 -33.79 12.17
CA ARG A 261 -16.57 -33.65 10.72
C ARG A 261 -16.94 -32.26 10.18
N PHE A 262 -17.83 -31.51 10.85
CA PHE A 262 -18.15 -30.15 10.41
C PHE A 262 -16.92 -29.23 10.38
N LEU A 263 -15.88 -29.52 11.18
CA LEU A 263 -14.63 -28.76 11.23
C LEU A 263 -13.83 -28.80 9.92
N GLU A 264 -14.10 -29.76 9.03
CA GLU A 264 -13.47 -29.80 7.72
C GLU A 264 -13.78 -28.55 6.90
N SER A 265 -15.06 -28.14 6.85
CA SER A 265 -15.49 -26.96 6.07
C SER A 265 -14.79 -25.66 6.46
N PRO A 266 -14.76 -25.21 7.74
CA PRO A 266 -14.08 -23.97 8.12
C PRO A 266 -12.56 -24.05 7.91
N CYS A 267 -11.92 -25.21 8.14
CA CYS A 267 -10.49 -25.39 7.83
C CYS A 267 -10.20 -25.19 6.33
N MET A 268 -11.06 -25.74 5.46
CA MET A 268 -10.93 -25.57 4.01
C MET A 268 -11.10 -24.12 3.58
N THR A 269 -12.09 -23.41 4.13
CA THR A 269 -12.31 -21.99 3.83
C THR A 269 -11.13 -21.10 4.23
N VAL A 270 -10.53 -21.38 5.40
CA VAL A 270 -9.31 -20.68 5.85
C VAL A 270 -8.14 -20.97 4.93
N LEU A 271 -7.94 -22.23 4.54
CA LEU A 271 -6.88 -22.63 3.62
C LEU A 271 -7.01 -21.93 2.25
N ASP A 272 -8.23 -21.84 1.71
CA ASP A 272 -8.52 -21.16 0.43
C ASP A 272 -8.22 -19.65 0.51
N THR A 273 -8.53 -19.05 1.66
CA THR A 273 -8.27 -17.62 1.92
C THR A 273 -6.77 -17.36 1.97
N VAL A 274 -6.00 -18.18 2.71
CA VAL A 274 -4.54 -18.06 2.79
C VAL A 274 -3.89 -18.29 1.43
N HIS A 275 -4.36 -19.27 0.65
CA HIS A 275 -3.87 -19.51 -0.71
C HIS A 275 -4.07 -18.28 -1.61
N SER A 276 -5.24 -17.64 -1.51
CA SER A 276 -5.55 -16.42 -2.28
C SER A 276 -4.67 -15.24 -1.86
N GLN A 277 -4.43 -15.06 -0.55
CA GLN A 277 -3.53 -14.03 -0.02
C GLN A 277 -2.08 -14.21 -0.51
N LEU A 278 -1.56 -15.44 -0.49
CA LEU A 278 -0.21 -15.75 -0.98
C LEU A 278 -0.08 -15.56 -2.49
N LYS A 279 -1.10 -15.92 -3.26
CA LYS A 279 -1.14 -15.72 -4.71
C LYS A 279 -1.06 -14.23 -5.08
N GLU A 280 -1.81 -13.39 -4.36
CA GLU A 280 -1.79 -11.94 -4.54
C GLU A 280 -0.43 -11.34 -4.18
N LEU A 281 0.18 -11.79 -3.09
CA LEU A 281 1.54 -11.38 -2.68
C LEU A 281 2.57 -11.72 -3.77
N PHE A 282 2.54 -12.93 -4.33
CA PHE A 282 3.46 -13.31 -5.39
C PHE A 282 3.23 -12.50 -6.67
N ASN A 283 1.97 -12.19 -7.02
CA ASN A 283 1.66 -11.35 -8.17
C ASN A 283 2.25 -9.93 -8.02
N GLN A 284 1.99 -9.28 -6.88
CA GLN A 284 2.51 -7.94 -6.59
C GLN A 284 4.03 -7.90 -6.55
N SER A 285 4.66 -8.89 -5.92
CA SER A 285 6.13 -9.01 -5.83
C SER A 285 6.78 -9.21 -7.20
N THR A 286 6.22 -10.12 -8.01
CA THR A 286 6.76 -10.40 -9.35
C THR A 286 6.54 -9.21 -10.29
N GLN A 287 5.40 -8.53 -10.18
CA GLN A 287 5.11 -7.33 -10.99
C GLN A 287 6.07 -6.18 -10.68
N LYS A 288 6.42 -5.95 -9.42
CA LYS A 288 7.33 -4.87 -9.04
C LYS A 288 8.76 -5.09 -9.52
N ILE A 289 9.26 -6.33 -9.42
CA ILE A 289 10.68 -6.66 -9.66
C ILE A 289 10.96 -6.99 -11.12
N PHE A 290 10.06 -7.72 -11.78
CA PHE A 290 10.27 -8.21 -13.14
C PHE A 290 9.48 -7.41 -14.20
N ASN A 291 8.93 -6.24 -13.84
CA ASN A 291 8.26 -5.36 -14.82
C ASN A 291 9.09 -5.13 -16.10
N PRO A 292 10.42 -4.94 -16.02
CA PRO A 292 11.23 -4.73 -17.22
C PRO A 292 11.47 -5.99 -18.06
N TYR A 293 11.23 -7.19 -17.52
CA TYR A 293 11.53 -8.47 -18.13
C TYR A 293 10.27 -9.35 -18.23
N PRO A 294 9.39 -9.12 -19.23
CA PRO A 294 8.07 -9.76 -19.28
C PRO A 294 8.10 -11.28 -19.40
N GLU A 295 9.05 -11.85 -20.16
CA GLU A 295 9.19 -13.31 -20.27
C GLU A 295 9.70 -13.93 -18.97
N LEU A 296 10.68 -13.29 -18.31
CA LEU A 296 11.19 -13.76 -17.03
C LEU A 296 10.11 -13.67 -15.95
N LYS A 297 9.33 -12.57 -15.94
CA LYS A 297 8.16 -12.40 -15.08
C LYS A 297 7.19 -13.57 -15.24
N ARG A 298 6.86 -13.95 -16.48
CA ARG A 298 5.94 -15.06 -16.77
C ARG A 298 6.49 -16.38 -16.23
N LEU A 299 7.75 -16.70 -16.53
CA LEU A 299 8.39 -17.95 -16.09
C LEU A 299 8.46 -18.06 -14.56
N VAL A 300 8.92 -17.01 -13.88
CA VAL A 300 9.02 -16.99 -12.41
C VAL A 300 7.65 -17.10 -11.77
N PHE A 301 6.66 -16.36 -12.28
CA PHE A 301 5.30 -16.41 -11.75
C PHE A 301 4.67 -17.79 -11.92
N THR A 302 4.82 -18.43 -13.08
CA THR A 302 4.33 -19.79 -13.31
C THR A 302 4.99 -20.78 -12.34
N ALA A 303 6.32 -20.72 -12.16
CA ALA A 303 7.03 -21.60 -11.23
C ALA A 303 6.56 -21.41 -9.77
N LEU A 304 6.33 -20.17 -9.34
CA LEU A 304 5.80 -19.88 -8.00
C LEU A 304 4.38 -20.39 -7.83
N GLN A 305 3.52 -20.22 -8.83
CA GLN A 305 2.14 -20.70 -8.78
C GLN A 305 2.05 -22.22 -8.73
N GLU A 306 2.86 -22.92 -9.52
CA GLU A 306 2.94 -24.38 -9.49
C GLU A 306 3.35 -24.87 -8.10
N LYS A 307 4.40 -24.29 -7.51
CA LYS A 307 4.83 -24.64 -6.15
C LYS A 307 3.80 -24.32 -5.09
N LEU A 308 3.13 -23.16 -5.17
CA LEU A 308 2.07 -22.80 -4.25
C LEU A 308 0.89 -23.77 -4.33
N PHE A 309 0.54 -24.23 -5.54
CA PHE A 309 -0.52 -25.20 -5.74
C PHE A 309 -0.16 -26.58 -5.15
N THR A 310 1.08 -27.04 -5.33
CA THR A 310 1.57 -28.28 -4.71
C THR A 310 1.41 -28.23 -3.19
N PHE A 311 1.90 -27.17 -2.53
CA PHE A 311 1.78 -27.03 -1.06
C PHE A 311 0.34 -26.91 -0.58
N TYR A 312 -0.53 -26.25 -1.36
CA TYR A 312 -1.96 -26.18 -1.06
C TYR A 312 -2.61 -27.57 -1.09
N SER A 313 -2.31 -28.39 -2.11
CA SER A 313 -2.85 -29.75 -2.22
C SER A 313 -2.38 -30.65 -1.07
N GLU A 314 -1.09 -30.61 -0.74
CA GLU A 314 -0.52 -31.38 0.39
C GLU A 314 -1.15 -30.95 1.72
N SER A 315 -1.33 -29.63 1.94
CA SER A 315 -1.95 -29.10 3.15
C SER A 315 -3.43 -29.50 3.27
N LYS A 316 -4.14 -29.51 2.15
CA LYS A 316 -5.54 -29.95 2.08
C LYS A 316 -5.67 -31.41 2.50
N GLU A 317 -4.87 -32.31 1.92
CA GLU A 317 -4.88 -33.72 2.28
C GLU A 317 -4.53 -33.94 3.76
N PHE A 318 -3.55 -33.19 4.27
CA PHE A 318 -3.14 -33.26 5.67
C PHE A 318 -4.25 -32.81 6.63
N ILE A 319 -4.95 -31.72 6.32
CA ILE A 319 -6.08 -31.24 7.13
C ILE A 319 -7.22 -32.26 7.14
N GLN A 320 -7.58 -32.81 5.97
CA GLN A 320 -8.62 -33.83 5.86
C GLN A 320 -8.26 -35.08 6.66
N LEU A 321 -7.00 -35.51 6.61
CA LEU A 321 -6.50 -36.61 7.41
C LEU A 321 -6.60 -36.32 8.92
N LEU A 322 -6.20 -35.13 9.37
CA LEU A 322 -6.30 -34.73 10.78
C LEU A 322 -7.75 -34.77 11.28
N VAL A 323 -8.70 -34.20 10.53
CA VAL A 323 -10.12 -34.24 10.90
C VAL A 323 -10.63 -35.68 10.97
N LYS A 324 -10.22 -36.53 10.03
CA LYS A 324 -10.58 -37.95 10.02
C LYS A 324 -10.04 -38.69 11.25
N ILE A 325 -8.78 -38.45 11.62
CA ILE A 325 -8.16 -39.05 12.82
C ILE A 325 -8.96 -38.67 14.08
N GLN A 326 -9.30 -37.38 14.24
CA GLN A 326 -10.09 -36.90 15.38
C GLN A 326 -11.51 -37.48 15.38
N ALA A 327 -12.12 -37.69 14.22
CA ALA A 327 -13.44 -38.30 14.10
C ALA A 327 -13.43 -39.83 14.34
N ASP A 328 -12.31 -40.52 14.09
CA ASP A 328 -12.24 -41.98 14.22
C ASP A 328 -12.06 -42.43 15.67
N HIS A 329 -11.21 -41.74 16.44
CA HIS A 329 -10.93 -42.06 17.85
C HIS A 329 -11.26 -40.90 18.79
N ILE A 330 -12.24 -41.10 19.68
CA ILE A 330 -12.63 -40.13 20.71
C ILE A 330 -12.01 -40.56 22.04
N ASN A 331 -11.06 -39.76 22.54
CA ASN A 331 -10.38 -40.04 23.81
C ASN A 331 -11.25 -39.63 25.01
N THR A 332 -11.93 -40.59 25.63
CA THR A 332 -12.72 -40.37 26.86
C THR A 332 -11.88 -40.26 28.13
N ASN A 333 -10.56 -40.47 28.06
CA ASN A 333 -9.65 -40.31 29.20
C ASN A 333 -8.97 -38.94 29.22
N HIS A 334 -9.36 -38.04 28.31
CA HIS A 334 -8.84 -36.68 28.28
C HIS A 334 -9.18 -35.94 29.59
N PRO A 335 -8.24 -35.21 30.23
CA PRO A 335 -8.46 -34.55 31.52
C PRO A 335 -9.68 -33.61 31.49
N ASP A 336 -9.85 -32.84 30.42
CA ASP A 336 -11.00 -31.94 30.27
C ASP A 336 -12.33 -32.68 30.15
N PHE A 337 -12.32 -33.87 29.54
CA PHE A 337 -13.53 -34.70 29.43
C PHE A 337 -13.93 -35.29 30.79
N LEU A 338 -12.94 -35.79 31.55
CA LEU A 338 -13.16 -36.31 32.91
C LEU A 338 -13.66 -35.20 33.84
N ALA A 339 -13.06 -34.01 33.80
CA ALA A 339 -13.49 -32.86 34.58
C ALA A 339 -14.93 -32.44 34.24
N ALA A 340 -15.30 -32.42 32.96
CA ALA A 340 -16.66 -32.13 32.52
C ALA A 340 -17.67 -33.20 32.99
N GLN A 341 -17.27 -34.47 32.97
CA GLN A 341 -18.09 -35.58 33.44
C GLN A 341 -18.32 -35.53 34.96
N GLU A 342 -17.28 -35.23 35.75
CA GLU A 342 -17.38 -35.03 37.19
C GLU A 342 -18.32 -33.86 37.51
N PHE A 343 -18.19 -32.74 36.80
CA PHE A 343 -19.07 -31.58 36.93
C PHE A 343 -20.53 -31.91 36.60
N ALA A 344 -20.79 -32.62 35.49
CA ALA A 344 -22.14 -33.04 35.12
C ALA A 344 -22.74 -33.97 36.18
N THR A 345 -21.95 -34.90 36.71
CA THR A 345 -22.37 -35.84 37.77
C THR A 345 -22.73 -35.10 39.07
N PHE A 346 -21.97 -34.05 39.42
CA PHE A 346 -22.27 -33.18 40.55
C PHE A 346 -23.60 -32.43 40.36
N LEU A 347 -23.86 -31.88 39.18
CA LEU A 347 -25.13 -31.21 38.87
C LEU A 347 -26.32 -32.17 38.96
N PHE A 348 -26.20 -33.39 38.42
CA PHE A 348 -27.27 -34.39 38.49
C PHE A 348 -27.59 -34.81 39.92
N ARG A 349 -26.57 -34.98 40.78
CA ARG A 349 -26.76 -35.29 42.22
C ARG A 349 -27.33 -34.14 43.02
N SER A 350 -27.09 -32.89 42.61
CA SER A 350 -27.68 -31.73 43.28
C SER A 350 -29.17 -31.53 42.92
N CYS A 351 -29.61 -32.05 41.77
CA CYS A 351 -31.01 -31.95 41.31
C CYS A 351 -31.90 -33.12 41.77
N ILE A 352 -31.32 -34.29 42.01
CA ILE A 352 -32.01 -35.44 42.59
C ILE A 352 -31.67 -35.43 44.08
N GLY A 353 -32.56 -34.86 44.90
CA GLY A 353 -32.39 -34.80 46.35
C GLY A 353 -31.93 -36.15 46.90
N ASP A 354 -30.90 -36.10 47.76
CA ASP A 354 -30.32 -37.25 48.43
C ASP A 354 -31.42 -38.06 49.13
N ASP A 355 -31.84 -39.16 48.51
CA ASP A 355 -32.30 -40.34 49.22
C ASP A 355 -32.01 -41.57 48.38
N VAL A 356 -31.37 -42.54 49.03
CA VAL A 356 -31.10 -43.92 48.59
C VAL A 356 -29.64 -44.20 48.15
N TYR A 357 -28.96 -44.91 49.07
CA TYR A 357 -27.60 -45.48 49.09
C TYR A 357 -26.45 -44.60 49.60
N GLY A 358 -26.25 -44.71 50.92
CA GLY A 358 -25.08 -44.19 51.62
C GLY A 358 -23.79 -44.89 51.21
N GLN A 359 -22.89 -44.13 50.58
CA GLN A 359 -21.46 -44.24 50.78
C GLN A 359 -20.85 -42.84 50.65
N LYS A 360 -20.59 -42.19 51.80
CA LYS A 360 -19.80 -40.96 51.88
C LYS A 360 -18.35 -41.27 51.52
N LYS A 361 -17.97 -41.20 50.25
CA LYS A 361 -16.58 -40.91 49.88
C LYS A 361 -16.37 -39.41 49.91
N ARG A 362 -15.74 -38.91 50.98
CA ARG A 362 -15.15 -37.57 51.03
C ARG A 362 -14.07 -37.49 49.95
N TYR A 363 -14.37 -36.81 48.85
CA TYR A 363 -13.32 -36.28 47.98
C TYR A 363 -13.11 -34.82 48.38
N ILE A 364 -11.95 -34.57 48.99
CA ILE A 364 -11.40 -33.23 49.18
C ILE A 364 -10.90 -32.82 47.79
N ILE A 365 -11.77 -32.23 46.99
CA ILE A 365 -11.40 -31.40 45.85
C ILE A 365 -11.87 -30.02 46.25
N SER A 366 -10.94 -29.06 46.26
CA SER A 366 -11.15 -27.69 46.70
C SER A 366 -12.33 -27.03 45.97
N SER A 367 -13.52 -27.15 46.59
CA SER A 367 -14.75 -26.41 46.31
C SER A 367 -14.58 -24.89 46.52
N GLU A 368 -13.42 -24.47 47.03
CA GLU A 368 -13.13 -23.09 47.34
C GLU A 368 -12.75 -22.23 46.13
N ASN A 369 -12.54 -22.73 44.90
CA ASN A 369 -12.03 -21.90 43.79
C ASN A 369 -12.95 -21.64 42.58
N LEU A 370 -14.17 -22.18 42.53
CA LEU A 370 -15.11 -21.91 41.44
C LEU A 370 -16.01 -20.69 41.73
N ILE A 371 -15.87 -19.66 40.89
CA ILE A 371 -16.74 -18.48 40.88
C ILE A 371 -17.99 -18.81 40.05
N TYR A 372 -19.16 -18.83 40.68
CA TYR A 372 -20.43 -19.10 40.01
C TYR A 372 -20.97 -17.85 39.31
N ARG A 373 -20.85 -16.68 39.96
CA ARG A 373 -21.29 -15.39 39.43
C ARG A 373 -20.69 -14.23 40.22
N GLU A 374 -20.43 -13.12 39.54
CA GLU A 374 -20.03 -11.86 40.16
C GLU A 374 -20.80 -10.67 39.57
N GLY A 375 -21.00 -9.65 40.38
CA GLY A 375 -21.68 -8.43 39.94
C GLY A 375 -22.07 -7.51 41.09
N PRO A 376 -22.46 -6.27 40.77
CA PRO A 376 -22.98 -5.35 41.77
C PRO A 376 -24.38 -5.80 42.22
N LEU A 377 -24.59 -5.80 43.53
CA LEU A 377 -25.85 -6.15 44.18
C LEU A 377 -26.17 -5.11 45.25
N PHE A 378 -27.42 -4.64 45.27
CA PHE A 378 -27.89 -3.70 46.26
C PHE A 378 -28.41 -4.47 47.49
N ILE A 379 -27.76 -4.29 48.64
CA ILE A 379 -28.13 -5.00 49.87
C ILE A 379 -28.90 -4.03 50.76
N LEU A 380 -30.12 -4.41 51.16
CA LEU A 380 -31.00 -3.67 52.06
C LEU A 380 -31.05 -4.39 53.41
N ASN A 381 -30.67 -3.71 54.51
CA ASN A 381 -30.82 -4.27 55.86
C ASN A 381 -32.03 -3.67 56.57
N ILE A 382 -33.04 -4.49 56.88
CA ILE A 382 -34.35 -4.03 57.39
C ILE A 382 -34.31 -3.71 58.90
N THR A 383 -33.30 -4.15 59.65
CA THR A 383 -33.24 -3.96 61.12
C THR A 383 -32.42 -2.74 61.57
N THR A 384 -31.53 -2.20 60.74
CA THR A 384 -30.78 -0.97 61.06
C THR A 384 -30.65 -0.08 59.82
N LEU A 385 -31.13 1.15 59.93
CA LEU A 385 -31.19 2.20 58.88
C LEU A 385 -29.82 2.68 58.33
N ARG A 386 -28.73 1.91 58.46
CA ARG A 386 -27.36 2.37 58.16
C ARG A 386 -26.66 1.77 56.94
N PHE A 387 -27.29 0.86 56.18
CA PHE A 387 -26.62 0.26 55.01
C PHE A 387 -27.57 0.06 53.82
N ASN A 388 -27.84 1.13 53.08
CA ASN A 388 -28.37 1.07 51.71
C ASN A 388 -27.26 1.51 50.76
N ARG A 389 -26.42 0.57 50.32
CA ARG A 389 -25.33 0.82 49.35
C ARG A 389 -25.20 -0.36 48.40
N GLU A 390 -24.73 -0.08 47.20
CA GLU A 390 -24.37 -1.07 46.21
C GLU A 390 -23.04 -1.71 46.62
N TYR A 391 -22.99 -3.04 46.65
CA TYR A 391 -21.81 -3.82 46.99
C TYR A 391 -21.47 -4.77 45.84
N TYR A 392 -20.18 -5.03 45.66
CA TYR A 392 -19.75 -6.00 44.66
C TYR A 392 -19.73 -7.39 45.28
N CYS A 393 -20.61 -8.28 44.81
CA CYS A 393 -20.79 -9.59 45.39
C CYS A 393 -20.22 -10.68 44.49
N LEU A 394 -19.59 -11.67 45.10
CA LEU A 394 -18.95 -12.81 44.46
C LEU A 394 -19.49 -14.09 45.09
N LEU A 395 -20.18 -14.92 44.30
CA LEU A 395 -20.67 -16.22 44.75
C LEU A 395 -19.65 -17.30 44.38
N LYS A 396 -19.04 -17.93 45.38
CA LYS A 396 -18.00 -18.95 45.24
C LYS A 396 -18.37 -20.18 46.06
N GLY A 397 -18.62 -21.31 45.40
CA GLY A 397 -19.19 -22.48 46.07
C GLY A 397 -20.53 -22.15 46.73
N GLN A 398 -20.63 -22.48 48.02
CA GLN A 398 -21.76 -22.17 48.89
C GLN A 398 -21.54 -20.90 49.73
N THR A 399 -20.55 -20.08 49.37
CA THR A 399 -20.21 -18.85 50.10
C THR A 399 -20.39 -17.61 49.24
N LEU A 400 -21.10 -16.62 49.77
CA LEU A 400 -21.28 -15.30 49.17
C LEU A 400 -20.31 -14.31 49.82
N TYR A 401 -19.38 -13.79 49.03
CA TYR A 401 -18.38 -12.80 49.43
C TYR A 401 -18.87 -11.43 49.02
N VAL A 402 -19.00 -10.51 49.98
CA VAL A 402 -19.46 -9.14 49.74
C VAL A 402 -18.29 -8.18 49.87
N TYR A 403 -17.90 -7.53 48.79
CA TYR A 403 -16.83 -6.53 48.72
C TYR A 403 -17.41 -5.13 48.66
N LYS A 404 -16.63 -4.15 49.15
CA LYS A 404 -17.04 -2.73 49.09
C LYS A 404 -17.19 -2.23 47.65
N ASP A 405 -16.24 -2.57 46.78
CA ASP A 405 -16.16 -2.11 45.39
C ASP A 405 -15.62 -3.25 44.49
N SER A 406 -15.74 -3.10 43.17
CA SER A 406 -15.31 -4.08 42.15
C SER A 406 -13.80 -4.42 42.17
N SER A 407 -13.00 -3.63 42.88
CA SER A 407 -11.56 -3.86 43.05
C SER A 407 -11.22 -5.06 43.94
N LYS A 408 -12.20 -5.66 44.64
CA LYS A 408 -12.05 -6.85 45.52
C LYS A 408 -10.99 -6.72 46.64
N LYS A 409 -10.48 -5.51 46.92
CA LYS A 409 -9.41 -5.27 47.91
C LYS A 409 -9.87 -5.29 49.37
N LYS A 410 -11.15 -5.00 49.64
CA LYS A 410 -11.73 -4.95 50.99
C LYS A 410 -12.99 -5.78 51.06
N LEU A 411 -12.88 -6.95 51.67
CA LEU A 411 -14.01 -7.83 52.00
C LEU A 411 -14.77 -7.24 53.20
N LYS A 412 -16.09 -7.12 53.06
CA LYS A 412 -16.97 -6.52 54.06
C LYS A 412 -17.62 -7.60 54.92
N VAL A 413 -18.20 -8.61 54.28
CA VAL A 413 -18.95 -9.69 54.94
C VAL A 413 -18.85 -10.97 54.11
N LEU A 414 -18.88 -12.12 54.77
CA LEU A 414 -18.96 -13.45 54.17
C LEU A 414 -20.21 -14.16 54.69
N PHE A 415 -21.04 -14.70 53.78
CA PHE A 415 -22.21 -15.50 54.12
C PHE A 415 -22.04 -16.94 53.64
N ILE A 416 -22.27 -17.91 54.53
CA ILE A 416 -22.33 -19.34 54.20
C ILE A 416 -23.80 -19.70 53.97
N LEU A 417 -24.13 -20.23 52.79
CA LEU A 417 -25.50 -20.41 52.31
C LEU A 417 -26.08 -21.81 52.53
N GLU A 418 -25.49 -22.64 53.40
CA GLU A 418 -25.82 -24.07 53.55
C GLU A 418 -27.31 -24.34 53.92
N ASP A 419 -28.02 -23.38 54.53
CA ASP A 419 -29.45 -23.52 54.92
C ASP A 419 -30.32 -22.30 54.54
N CYS A 420 -29.90 -21.50 53.56
CA CYS A 420 -30.61 -20.28 53.18
C CYS A 420 -31.79 -20.55 52.23
N LYS A 421 -32.99 -20.08 52.59
CA LYS A 421 -34.16 -20.07 51.69
C LYS A 421 -34.32 -18.69 51.06
N LEU A 422 -34.45 -18.64 49.73
CA LEU A 422 -34.77 -17.41 49.02
C LEU A 422 -36.26 -17.14 49.14
N LYS A 423 -36.62 -15.96 49.67
CA LYS A 423 -38.00 -15.47 49.69
C LYS A 423 -38.07 -14.15 48.93
N ASP A 424 -38.96 -14.11 47.95
CA ASP A 424 -39.26 -12.90 47.19
C ASP A 424 -40.11 -11.95 48.06
N LEU A 425 -39.66 -10.72 48.21
CA LEU A 425 -40.37 -9.65 48.89
C LEU A 425 -41.02 -8.75 47.83
N SER A 426 -42.08 -9.23 47.20
CA SER A 426 -42.79 -8.48 46.17
C SER A 426 -43.75 -7.45 46.78
N HIS A 427 -43.27 -6.22 46.95
CA HIS A 427 -44.10 -5.02 46.80
C HIS A 427 -43.28 -3.82 46.28
N ARG A 428 -43.48 -3.52 44.99
CA ARG A 428 -42.96 -2.40 44.16
C ARG A 428 -41.58 -2.58 43.49
N SER A 429 -41.66 -2.76 42.17
CA SER A 429 -40.70 -2.46 41.08
C SER A 429 -39.21 -2.83 41.20
N SER A 430 -38.78 -3.56 42.24
CA SER A 430 -37.48 -4.22 42.29
C SER A 430 -37.60 -5.55 43.04
N LEU A 431 -37.07 -6.63 42.47
CA LEU A 431 -36.97 -7.94 43.12
C LEU A 431 -36.07 -7.80 44.36
N GLN A 432 -36.65 -7.98 45.55
CA GLN A 432 -35.95 -7.90 46.82
C GLN A 432 -35.87 -9.30 47.43
N LEU A 433 -34.65 -9.77 47.71
CA LEU A 433 -34.40 -11.10 48.27
C LEU A 433 -33.97 -10.98 49.73
N ARG A 434 -34.71 -11.65 50.62
CA ARG A 434 -34.36 -11.74 52.05
C ARG A 434 -33.59 -13.03 52.32
N ILE A 435 -32.39 -12.90 52.85
CA ILE A 435 -31.58 -14.03 53.37
C ILE A 435 -31.62 -13.94 54.89
N THR A 436 -32.22 -14.91 55.58
CA THR A 436 -32.22 -15.01 57.04
C THR A 436 -31.26 -16.12 57.48
N PRO A 437 -30.09 -15.79 58.08
CA PRO A 437 -29.22 -16.78 58.68
C PRO A 437 -29.74 -17.18 60.08
N ASN A 438 -29.73 -18.48 60.40
CA ASN A 438 -30.04 -18.97 61.77
C ASN A 438 -28.80 -18.93 62.71
N SER A 439 -27.63 -18.53 62.23
CA SER A 439 -26.48 -18.24 63.09
C SER A 439 -25.61 -17.14 62.49
N GLU A 440 -25.54 -16.00 63.17
CA GLU A 440 -24.56 -14.96 62.88
C GLU A 440 -23.24 -15.36 63.56
N ARG A 441 -22.22 -15.73 62.77
CA ARG A 441 -20.84 -15.70 63.25
C ARG A 441 -20.18 -14.44 62.72
N TYR A 442 -20.09 -13.43 63.57
CA TYR A 442 -19.14 -12.34 63.36
C TYR A 442 -17.74 -12.91 63.59
N LEU A 443 -16.87 -12.82 62.60
CA LEU A 443 -15.43 -12.92 62.82
C LEU A 443 -14.95 -11.63 63.51
N PRO A 444 -13.98 -11.71 64.44
CA PRO A 444 -13.49 -10.55 65.18
C PRO A 444 -12.91 -9.45 64.30
#